data_AF-A0A031IMT3-F1
#
_entry.id   AF-A0A031IMT3-F1
#
_cell.length_a   1.000
_cell.length_b   1.000
_cell.length_c   1.000
_cell.angle_alpha   90.00
_cell.angle_beta   90.00
_cell.angle_gamma   90.00
#
_symmetry.space_group_name_H-M   'P 1'
#
loop_
_entity.id
_entity.type
_entity.pdbx_description
1 polymer ?
#
loop_
_entity_poly.entity_id
_entity_poly.type
_entity_poly.pdbx_seq_one_letter_code
_entity_poly.pdbx_strand_id
1 'polypeptide(L)'
;MKKTSVIVCIVLLFNVPLIGLIPGEWNWNPRLEATLGTTIAMVCAVILLNHLFGYMAGKAIAFQTGTRIRIAEFLISLPLFVPVLLLSFGLYLTWIRLGLADRFFGVLLVLLLPTLPYTVRLYTNGFQTLGERMLEQMVLLEGNRFKRWFYLTGPMLRSTLQSVTLLVTVITISQYALVALIGGGIVRMIALEVFPAYSGNSQEVARLATLWLIGLPILFYVLQAVIFSSWIRIVRRRLNGSHDTTSQ
;
A
#
# COMPACT_ATOMS: atom_id res chain seq x y z
N MET A 1 12.98 14.71 -34.05
CA MET A 1 11.88 15.14 -33.15
C MET A 1 12.47 15.75 -31.90
N LYS A 2 12.03 16.95 -31.47
CA LYS A 2 12.51 17.56 -30.21
C LYS A 2 12.09 16.67 -29.03
N LYS A 3 12.96 16.49 -28.01
CA LYS A 3 12.67 15.66 -26.81
C LYS A 3 11.32 15.99 -26.19
N THR A 4 10.92 17.26 -26.20
CA THR A 4 9.62 17.74 -25.73
C THR A 4 8.43 17.13 -26.49
N SER A 5 8.52 16.98 -27.81
CA SER A 5 7.46 16.38 -28.62
C SER A 5 7.27 14.89 -28.32
N VAL A 6 8.36 14.17 -28.01
CA VAL A 6 8.29 12.75 -27.61
C VAL A 6 7.60 12.61 -26.25
N ILE A 7 7.96 13.45 -25.27
CA ILE A 7 7.33 13.46 -23.94
C ILE A 7 5.83 13.77 -24.06
N VAL A 8 5.45 14.78 -24.84
CA VAL A 8 4.04 15.14 -25.05
C VAL A 8 3.27 14.01 -25.73
N CYS A 9 3.82 13.38 -26.78
CA CYS A 9 3.18 12.22 -27.42
C CYS A 9 2.97 11.06 -26.44
N ILE A 10 3.96 10.75 -25.59
CA ILE A 10 3.85 9.70 -24.58
C ILE A 10 2.75 10.07 -23.56
N VAL A 11 2.77 11.29 -23.04
CA VAL A 11 1.75 11.74 -22.07
C VAL A 11 0.36 11.66 -22.67
N LEU A 12 0.15 12.12 -23.91
CA LEU A 12 -1.14 12.05 -24.57
C LEU A 12 -1.57 10.60 -24.83
N LEU A 13 -0.68 9.74 -25.31
CA LEU A 13 -0.99 8.34 -25.60
C LEU A 13 -1.48 7.60 -24.34
N PHE A 14 -0.91 7.88 -23.17
CA PHE A 14 -1.33 7.26 -21.92
C PHE A 14 -2.59 7.88 -21.30
N ASN A 15 -2.82 9.18 -21.45
CA ASN A 15 -3.91 9.88 -20.75
C ASN A 15 -5.19 10.07 -21.59
N VAL A 16 -5.09 10.18 -22.91
CA VAL A 16 -6.26 10.38 -23.79
C VAL A 16 -7.31 9.25 -23.63
N PRO A 17 -6.96 7.96 -23.51
CA PRO A 17 -7.94 6.91 -23.27
C PRO A 17 -8.74 7.09 -21.97
N LEU A 18 -8.18 7.78 -20.96
CA LEU A 18 -8.85 7.99 -19.67
C LEU A 18 -10.01 9.00 -19.78
N ILE A 19 -10.06 9.83 -20.81
CA ILE A 19 -11.18 10.77 -21.06
C ILE A 19 -12.50 10.00 -21.22
N GLY A 20 -12.46 8.80 -21.80
CA GLY A 20 -13.64 7.94 -21.95
C GLY A 20 -14.21 7.38 -20.63
N LEU A 21 -13.50 7.59 -19.51
CA LEU A 21 -13.96 7.20 -18.17
C LEU A 21 -14.74 8.31 -17.47
N ILE A 22 -14.79 9.52 -18.04
CA ILE A 22 -15.56 10.63 -17.45
C ILE A 22 -17.06 10.29 -17.61
N PRO A 23 -17.81 10.21 -16.50
CA PRO A 23 -19.25 9.97 -16.55
C PRO A 23 -19.97 11.20 -17.12
N GLY A 24 -21.05 10.98 -17.86
CA GLY A 24 -21.85 12.06 -18.43
C GLY A 24 -22.65 12.83 -17.37
N GLU A 25 -23.03 12.15 -16.30
CA GLU A 25 -23.75 12.71 -15.15
C GLU A 25 -23.07 12.25 -13.86
N TRP A 26 -23.09 13.10 -12.83
CA TRP A 26 -22.63 12.74 -11.49
C TRP A 26 -23.83 12.44 -10.61
N ASN A 27 -24.26 11.19 -10.61
CA ASN A 27 -25.34 10.73 -9.74
C ASN A 27 -24.80 10.12 -8.44
N TRP A 28 -25.24 10.68 -7.32
CA TRP A 28 -24.92 10.14 -6.00
C TRP A 28 -25.65 8.81 -5.81
N ASN A 29 -24.87 7.74 -5.59
CA ASN A 29 -25.39 6.41 -5.37
C ASN A 29 -25.00 5.96 -3.94
N PRO A 30 -25.98 5.87 -3.02
CA PRO A 30 -25.72 5.47 -1.63
C PRO A 30 -25.00 4.11 -1.50
N ARG A 31 -25.20 3.21 -2.48
CA ARG A 31 -24.49 1.92 -2.52
C ARG A 31 -23.00 2.11 -2.79
N LEU A 32 -22.63 2.98 -3.75
CA LEU A 32 -21.23 3.27 -4.05
C LEU A 32 -20.54 3.95 -2.86
N GLU A 33 -21.21 4.90 -2.20
CA GLU A 33 -20.67 5.58 -1.03
C GLU A 33 -20.33 4.60 0.11
N ALA A 34 -21.25 3.67 0.41
CA ALA A 34 -21.01 2.64 1.40
C ALA A 34 -19.82 1.75 1.03
N THR A 35 -19.68 1.36 -0.24
CA THR A 35 -18.54 0.54 -0.70
C THR A 35 -17.22 1.30 -0.75
N LEU A 36 -17.23 2.62 -0.89
CA LEU A 36 -16.04 3.45 -0.74
C LEU A 36 -15.57 3.50 0.70
N GLY A 37 -16.49 3.67 1.66
CA GLY A 37 -16.14 3.67 3.09
C GLY A 37 -15.45 2.38 3.53
N THR A 38 -16.01 1.22 3.15
CA THR A 38 -15.41 -0.09 3.40
C THR A 38 -14.08 -0.27 2.66
N THR A 39 -13.95 0.23 1.42
CA THR A 39 -12.70 0.17 0.65
C THR A 39 -11.60 0.98 1.32
N ILE A 40 -11.89 2.22 1.74
CA ILE A 40 -10.94 3.08 2.45
C ILE A 40 -10.52 2.42 3.77
N ALA A 41 -11.47 1.92 4.55
CA ALA A 41 -11.17 1.22 5.80
C ALA A 41 -10.27 0.00 5.59
N MET A 42 -10.56 -0.82 4.57
CA MET A 42 -9.75 -1.98 4.22
C MET A 42 -8.34 -1.56 3.78
N VAL A 43 -8.23 -0.59 2.87
CA VAL A 43 -6.93 -0.07 2.38
C VAL A 43 -6.09 0.47 3.53
N CYS A 44 -6.67 1.28 4.42
CA CYS A 44 -6.00 1.77 5.63
C CYS A 44 -5.46 0.63 6.50
N ALA A 45 -6.30 -0.40 6.76
CA ALA A 45 -5.91 -1.54 7.58
C ALA A 45 -4.78 -2.35 6.92
N VAL A 46 -4.87 -2.62 5.61
CA VAL A 46 -3.84 -3.37 4.87
C VAL A 46 -2.53 -2.57 4.84
N ILE A 47 -2.57 -1.25 4.59
CA ILE A 47 -1.41 -0.35 4.62
C ILE A 47 -0.74 -0.39 6.00
N LEU A 48 -1.51 -0.23 7.07
CA LEU A 48 -0.97 -0.21 8.43
C LEU A 48 -0.27 -1.52 8.79
N LEU A 49 -0.90 -2.66 8.50
CA LEU A 49 -0.31 -3.97 8.76
C LEU A 49 0.92 -4.24 7.88
N ASN A 50 0.89 -3.82 6.61
CA ASN A 50 2.05 -3.92 5.73
C ASN A 50 3.22 -3.04 6.21
N HIS A 51 2.95 -1.82 6.69
CA HIS A 51 4.01 -1.00 7.27
C HIS A 51 4.57 -1.65 8.51
N LEU A 52 3.74 -2.21 9.39
CA LEU A 52 4.17 -2.85 10.63
C LEU A 52 5.00 -4.10 10.36
N PHE A 53 4.41 -5.11 9.71
CA PHE A 53 5.07 -6.40 9.47
C PHE A 53 6.18 -6.30 8.42
N GLY A 54 5.95 -5.55 7.34
CA GLY A 54 6.95 -5.32 6.30
C GLY A 54 8.19 -4.60 6.83
N TYR A 55 8.03 -3.60 7.69
CA TYR A 55 9.16 -2.91 8.32
C TYR A 55 9.95 -3.86 9.21
N MET A 56 9.27 -4.63 10.07
CA MET A 56 9.91 -5.57 10.99
C MET A 56 10.69 -6.65 10.24
N ALA A 57 10.05 -7.31 9.28
CA ALA A 57 10.68 -8.37 8.49
C ALA A 57 11.78 -7.81 7.57
N GLY A 58 11.51 -6.70 6.87
CA GLY A 58 12.51 -6.08 5.99
C GLY A 58 13.76 -5.64 6.75
N LYS A 59 13.61 -5.07 7.96
CA LYS A 59 14.74 -4.74 8.83
C LYS A 59 15.52 -5.98 9.28
N ALA A 60 14.80 -7.04 9.66
CA ALA A 60 15.41 -8.28 10.12
C ALA A 60 16.20 -8.99 9.02
N ILE A 61 15.80 -8.83 7.76
CA ILE A 61 16.41 -9.50 6.60
C ILE A 61 17.56 -8.69 5.98
N ALA A 62 17.48 -7.36 5.99
CA ALA A 62 18.33 -6.44 5.22
C ALA A 62 19.84 -6.76 5.16
N PHE A 63 20.44 -7.17 6.27
CA PHE A 63 21.89 -7.41 6.39
C PHE A 63 22.23 -8.86 6.76
N GLN A 64 21.24 -9.74 6.75
CA GLN A 64 21.45 -11.15 7.09
C GLN A 64 21.88 -11.95 5.87
N THR A 65 22.78 -12.91 6.08
CA THR A 65 23.24 -13.84 5.04
C THR A 65 23.09 -15.30 5.50
N GLY A 66 23.13 -16.23 4.55
CA GLY A 66 23.10 -17.67 4.84
C GLY A 66 21.80 -18.38 4.45
N THR A 67 21.68 -19.65 4.82
CA THR A 67 20.58 -20.51 4.33
C THR A 67 19.25 -20.23 5.03
N ARG A 68 19.27 -19.94 6.34
CA ARG A 68 18.04 -19.66 7.11
C ARG A 68 17.27 -18.45 6.57
N ILE A 69 17.99 -17.39 6.23
CA ILE A 69 17.36 -16.18 5.70
C ILE A 69 16.81 -16.40 4.29
N ARG A 70 17.54 -17.14 3.44
CA ARG A 70 17.06 -17.53 2.10
C ARG A 70 15.77 -18.35 2.17
N ILE A 71 15.68 -19.28 3.13
CA ILE A 71 14.44 -20.05 3.37
C ILE A 71 13.33 -19.12 3.84
N ALA A 72 13.59 -18.19 4.75
CA ALA A 72 12.59 -17.23 5.22
C ALA A 72 12.07 -16.34 4.07
N GLU A 73 12.96 -15.79 3.23
CA GLU A 73 12.59 -15.00 2.05
C GLU A 73 11.76 -15.83 1.05
N PHE A 74 12.11 -17.10 0.85
CA PHE A 74 11.34 -18.02 0.02
C PHE A 74 9.93 -18.26 0.58
N LEU A 75 9.82 -18.57 1.87
CA LEU A 75 8.52 -18.81 2.53
C LEU A 75 7.63 -17.56 2.52
N ILE A 76 8.20 -16.38 2.77
CA ILE A 76 7.48 -15.10 2.67
C ILE A 76 6.98 -14.89 1.23
N SER A 77 7.79 -15.23 0.23
CA SER A 77 7.45 -15.05 -1.18
C SER A 77 6.55 -16.15 -1.75
N LEU A 78 6.30 -17.23 -0.99
CA LEU A 78 5.54 -18.41 -1.43
C LEU A 78 4.18 -18.07 -2.05
N PRO A 79 3.37 -17.13 -1.51
CA PRO A 79 2.09 -16.77 -2.10
C PRO A 79 2.19 -16.19 -3.52
N LEU A 80 3.34 -15.63 -3.91
CA LEU A 80 3.53 -15.03 -5.23
C LEU A 80 3.71 -16.08 -6.35
N PHE A 81 4.10 -17.31 -6.01
CA PHE A 81 4.29 -18.38 -7.00
C PHE A 81 2.97 -19.01 -7.43
N VAL A 82 1.88 -18.75 -6.71
CA VAL A 82 0.56 -19.31 -7.00
C VAL A 82 -0.33 -18.21 -7.58
N PRO A 83 -1.05 -18.47 -8.69
CA PRO A 83 -2.06 -17.55 -9.18
C PRO A 83 -3.06 -17.20 -8.07
N VAL A 84 -3.27 -15.91 -7.85
CA VAL A 84 -4.05 -15.38 -6.73
C VAL A 84 -5.47 -15.97 -6.68
N LEU A 85 -6.10 -16.19 -7.83
CA LEU A 85 -7.39 -16.87 -7.95
C LEU A 85 -7.37 -18.30 -7.38
N LEU A 86 -6.35 -19.10 -7.73
CA LEU A 86 -6.20 -20.47 -7.23
C LEU A 86 -5.93 -20.48 -5.72
N LEU A 87 -5.10 -19.55 -5.25
CA LEU A 87 -4.86 -19.35 -3.82
C LEU A 87 -6.15 -19.06 -3.07
N SER A 88 -7.03 -18.24 -3.65
CA SER A 88 -8.35 -17.92 -3.09
C SER A 88 -9.19 -19.19 -2.89
N PHE A 89 -9.31 -20.03 -3.92
CA PHE A 89 -10.09 -21.27 -3.85
C PHE A 89 -9.52 -22.26 -2.84
N GLY A 90 -8.19 -22.42 -2.80
CA GLY A 90 -7.52 -23.29 -1.83
C GLY A 90 -7.71 -22.84 -0.38
N LEU A 91 -7.77 -21.52 -0.13
CA LEU A 91 -7.96 -20.97 1.20
C LEU A 91 -9.42 -20.89 1.64
N TYR A 92 -10.37 -20.82 0.71
CA TYR A 92 -11.77 -20.55 1.01
C TYR A 92 -12.38 -21.54 2.01
N LEU A 93 -12.18 -22.85 1.82
CA LEU A 93 -12.66 -23.87 2.76
C LEU A 93 -12.06 -23.73 4.15
N THR A 94 -10.78 -23.37 4.23
CA THR A 94 -10.10 -23.10 5.50
C THR A 94 -10.68 -21.86 6.17
N TRP A 95 -10.98 -20.80 5.41
CA TRP A 95 -11.61 -19.59 5.91
C TRP A 95 -13.01 -19.84 6.46
N ILE A 96 -13.80 -20.71 5.82
CA ILE A 96 -15.11 -21.14 6.33
C ILE A 96 -14.93 -21.86 7.67
N ARG A 97 -14.02 -22.85 7.74
CA ARG A 97 -13.78 -23.63 8.97
C ARG A 97 -13.30 -22.77 10.14
N LEU A 98 -12.53 -21.72 9.86
CA LEU A 98 -12.03 -20.77 10.85
C LEU A 98 -13.04 -19.65 11.19
N GLY A 99 -14.21 -19.61 10.54
CA GLY A 99 -15.20 -18.54 10.71
C GLY A 99 -14.75 -17.17 10.17
N LEU A 100 -13.76 -17.16 9.28
CA LEU A 100 -13.18 -15.97 8.66
C LEU A 100 -13.83 -15.62 7.32
N ALA A 101 -14.53 -16.57 6.68
CA ALA A 101 -15.30 -16.31 5.47
C ALA A 101 -16.35 -15.22 5.71
N ASP A 102 -16.54 -14.36 4.71
CA ASP A 102 -17.50 -13.27 4.67
C ASP A 102 -17.32 -12.20 5.76
N ARG A 103 -16.14 -12.17 6.40
CA ARG A 103 -15.78 -11.19 7.44
C ARG A 103 -14.73 -10.22 6.95
N PHE A 104 -14.82 -8.96 7.41
CA PHE A 104 -13.81 -7.93 7.16
C PHE A 104 -12.40 -8.41 7.50
N PHE A 105 -12.24 -9.03 8.67
CA PHE A 105 -10.95 -9.54 9.12
C PHE A 105 -10.42 -10.68 8.23
N GLY A 106 -11.29 -11.56 7.73
CA GLY A 106 -10.90 -12.61 6.81
C GLY A 106 -10.39 -12.06 5.47
N VAL A 107 -11.07 -11.06 4.91
CA VAL A 107 -10.62 -10.37 3.69
C VAL A 107 -9.30 -9.64 3.93
N LEU A 108 -9.18 -8.92 5.05
CA LEU A 108 -7.94 -8.25 5.44
C LEU A 108 -6.74 -9.21 5.45
N LEU A 109 -6.86 -10.37 6.12
CA LEU A 109 -5.79 -11.36 6.20
C LEU A 109 -5.40 -11.91 4.83
N VAL A 110 -6.38 -12.20 3.96
CA VAL A 110 -6.09 -12.73 2.62
C VAL A 110 -5.42 -11.67 1.75
N LEU A 111 -5.78 -10.39 1.88
CA LEU A 111 -5.13 -9.30 1.16
C LEU A 111 -3.67 -9.06 1.59
N LEU A 112 -3.27 -9.55 2.78
CA LEU A 112 -1.86 -9.52 3.20
C LEU A 112 -0.99 -10.49 2.41
N LEU A 113 -1.55 -11.59 1.90
CA LEU A 113 -0.79 -12.63 1.19
C LEU A 113 -0.08 -12.09 -0.06
N PRO A 114 -0.75 -11.36 -0.98
CA PRO A 114 -0.06 -10.75 -2.12
C PRO A 114 0.71 -9.49 -1.75
N THR A 115 0.37 -8.77 -0.67
CA THR A 115 0.98 -7.46 -0.39
C THR A 115 2.26 -7.54 0.45
N LEU A 116 2.30 -8.40 1.47
CA LEU A 116 3.44 -8.54 2.37
C LEU A 116 4.77 -8.88 1.67
N PRO A 117 4.83 -9.80 0.69
CA PRO A 117 6.10 -10.18 0.07
C PRO A 117 6.78 -8.97 -0.59
N TYR A 118 6.00 -8.13 -1.27
CA TYR A 118 6.51 -6.92 -1.90
C TYR A 118 6.92 -5.85 -0.88
N THR A 119 6.16 -5.69 0.21
CA THR A 119 6.50 -4.69 1.22
C THR A 119 7.73 -5.06 2.02
N VAL A 120 7.89 -6.34 2.38
CA VAL A 120 9.14 -6.87 2.94
C VAL A 120 10.31 -6.52 2.02
N ARG A 121 10.21 -6.81 0.72
CA ARG A 121 11.28 -6.51 -0.24
C ARG A 121 11.59 -5.02 -0.33
N LEU A 122 10.58 -4.16 -0.39
CA LEU A 122 10.76 -2.70 -0.43
C LEU A 122 11.48 -2.19 0.82
N TYR A 123 11.12 -2.69 2.00
CA TYR A 123 11.80 -2.32 3.23
C TYR A 123 13.21 -2.86 3.31
N THR A 124 13.45 -4.14 2.95
CA THR A 124 14.80 -4.71 2.85
C THR A 124 15.70 -3.82 1.99
N ASN A 125 15.25 -3.45 0.80
CA ASN A 125 15.99 -2.55 -0.10
C ASN A 125 16.18 -1.16 0.52
N GLY A 126 15.16 -0.62 1.19
CA GLY A 126 15.24 0.67 1.88
C GLY A 126 16.30 0.70 2.98
N PHE A 127 16.34 -0.34 3.81
CA PHE A 127 17.37 -0.49 4.84
C PHE A 127 18.76 -0.70 4.24
N GLN A 128 18.89 -1.54 3.22
CA GLN A 128 20.17 -1.74 2.52
C GLN A 128 20.70 -0.43 1.91
N THR A 129 19.80 0.38 1.35
CA THR A 129 20.14 1.72 0.81
C THR A 129 20.60 2.66 1.91
N LEU A 130 19.98 2.61 3.10
CA LEU A 130 20.38 3.39 4.26
C LEU A 130 21.77 2.96 4.79
N GLY A 131 22.07 1.67 4.72
CA GLY A 131 23.33 1.06 5.13
C GLY A 131 23.40 0.71 6.62
N GLU A 132 24.10 -0.38 6.94
CA GLU A 132 24.22 -0.90 8.30
C GLU A 132 24.93 0.08 9.24
N ARG A 133 26.06 0.65 8.79
CA ARG A 133 26.85 1.63 9.56
C ARG A 133 26.02 2.85 9.96
N MET A 134 25.13 3.31 9.08
CA MET A 134 24.24 4.44 9.39
C MET A 134 23.25 4.07 10.50
N LEU A 135 22.69 2.86 10.47
CA LEU A 135 21.80 2.37 11.53
C LEU A 135 22.52 2.24 12.87
N GLU A 136 23.77 1.76 12.88
CA GLU A 136 24.62 1.71 14.07
C GLU A 136 24.85 3.10 14.66
N GLN A 137 25.18 4.10 13.82
CA GLN A 137 25.33 5.49 14.26
C GLN A 137 24.04 6.04 14.86
N MET A 138 22.87 5.75 14.27
CA MET A 138 21.57 6.13 14.85
C MET A 138 21.33 5.50 16.22
N VAL A 139 21.85 4.29 16.45
CA VAL A 139 21.75 3.60 17.74
C VAL A 139 22.56 4.32 18.81
N LEU A 140 23.76 4.77 18.45
CA LEU A 140 24.66 5.52 19.33
C LEU A 140 24.11 6.92 19.65
N LEU A 141 23.51 7.59 18.67
CA LEU A 141 22.96 8.94 18.83
C LEU A 141 21.67 8.97 19.66
N GLU A 142 20.78 7.98 19.49
CA GLU A 142 19.49 7.94 20.18
C GLU A 142 19.19 6.52 20.66
N GLY A 143 19.30 6.29 21.97
CA GLY A 143 19.08 4.98 22.59
C GLY A 143 17.62 4.52 22.55
N ASN A 144 16.65 5.45 22.57
CA ASN A 144 15.24 5.10 22.57
C ASN A 144 14.75 4.69 21.16
N ARG A 145 14.23 3.47 21.04
CA ARG A 145 13.80 2.89 19.75
C ARG A 145 12.74 3.73 19.03
N PHE A 146 11.77 4.29 19.77
CA PHE A 146 10.69 5.08 19.20
C PHE A 146 11.19 6.46 18.74
N LYS A 147 11.98 7.14 19.58
CA LYS A 147 12.61 8.41 19.20
C LYS A 147 13.54 8.24 18.01
N ARG A 148 14.37 7.19 17.99
CA ARG A 148 15.26 6.88 16.87
C ARG A 148 14.49 6.68 15.58
N TRP A 149 13.38 5.93 15.62
CA TRP A 149 12.53 5.77 14.45
C TRP A 149 11.91 7.12 14.04
N PHE A 150 11.37 7.89 14.99
CA PHE A 150 10.65 9.11 14.70
C PHE A 150 11.55 10.23 14.15
N TYR A 151 12.76 10.39 14.68
CA TYR A 151 13.67 11.47 14.34
C TYR A 151 14.73 11.10 13.30
N LEU A 152 15.10 9.82 13.18
CA LEU A 152 16.21 9.37 12.32
C LEU A 152 15.74 8.39 11.24
N THR A 153 15.43 7.14 11.61
CA THR A 153 15.20 6.07 10.64
C THR A 153 13.97 6.32 9.75
N GLY A 154 12.87 6.76 10.33
CA GLY A 154 11.61 7.03 9.64
C GLY A 154 11.74 8.13 8.57
N PRO A 155 12.23 9.33 8.92
CA PRO A 155 12.49 10.40 7.95
C PRO A 155 13.43 9.98 6.81
N MET A 156 14.45 9.16 7.10
CA MET A 156 15.38 8.66 6.08
C MET A 156 14.77 7.58 5.18
N LEU A 157 13.79 6.82 5.67
CA LEU A 157 13.02 5.84 4.89
C LEU A 157 11.76 6.42 4.23
N ARG A 158 11.59 7.75 4.18
CA ARG A 158 10.37 8.39 3.65
C ARG A 158 9.97 7.91 2.25
N SER A 159 10.95 7.70 1.36
CA SER A 159 10.69 7.26 -0.02
C SER A 159 10.23 5.80 -0.04
N THR A 160 10.85 4.93 0.77
CA THR A 160 10.41 3.56 0.96
C THR A 160 9.00 3.49 1.52
N LEU A 161 8.68 4.31 2.54
CA LEU A 161 7.35 4.39 3.12
C LEU A 161 6.30 4.80 2.08
N GLN A 162 6.59 5.83 1.26
CA GLN A 162 5.70 6.25 0.17
C GLN A 162 5.48 5.15 -0.87
N SER A 163 6.55 4.48 -1.30
CA SER A 163 6.47 3.38 -2.27
C SER A 163 5.64 2.21 -1.74
N VAL A 164 5.78 1.88 -0.45
CA VAL A 164 4.98 0.83 0.20
C VAL A 164 3.51 1.18 0.19
N THR A 165 3.13 2.39 0.62
CA THR A 165 1.72 2.82 0.66
C THR A 165 1.10 2.81 -0.73
N LEU A 166 1.79 3.35 -1.73
CA LEU A 166 1.30 3.37 -3.11
C LEU A 166 1.09 1.95 -3.63
N LEU A 167 2.09 1.08 -3.50
CA LEU A 167 2.03 -0.28 -3.99
C LEU A 167 0.91 -1.08 -3.32
N VAL A 168 0.83 -1.02 -1.98
CA VAL A 168 -0.20 -1.71 -1.22
C VAL A 168 -1.58 -1.23 -1.61
N THR A 169 -1.80 0.08 -1.72
CA THR A 169 -3.08 0.65 -2.14
C THR A 169 -3.51 0.10 -3.50
N VAL A 170 -2.61 0.17 -4.48
CA VAL A 170 -2.88 -0.31 -5.85
C VAL A 170 -3.20 -1.80 -5.85
N ILE A 171 -2.39 -2.64 -5.20
CA ILE A 171 -2.65 -4.08 -5.13
C ILE A 171 -4.01 -4.36 -4.48
N THR A 172 -4.29 -3.74 -3.32
CA THR A 172 -5.52 -3.97 -2.55
C THR A 172 -6.78 -3.63 -3.33
N ILE A 173 -6.85 -2.45 -3.96
CA ILE A 173 -8.04 -2.04 -4.70
C ILE A 173 -8.21 -2.82 -6.02
N SER A 174 -7.15 -3.45 -6.51
CA SER A 174 -7.18 -4.27 -7.73
C SER A 174 -7.69 -5.70 -7.47
N GLN A 175 -7.88 -6.10 -6.21
CA GLN A 175 -8.32 -7.45 -5.87
C GLN A 175 -9.84 -7.59 -5.98
N TYR A 176 -10.31 -8.01 -7.15
CA TYR A 176 -11.70 -8.46 -7.31
C TYR A 176 -11.89 -9.90 -6.81
N ALA A 177 -11.14 -10.86 -7.36
CA ALA A 177 -11.38 -12.28 -7.13
C ALA A 177 -11.22 -12.71 -5.67
N LEU A 178 -10.15 -12.27 -4.99
CA LEU A 178 -9.94 -12.58 -3.56
C LEU A 178 -11.09 -12.05 -2.71
N VAL A 179 -11.49 -10.80 -2.95
CA VAL A 179 -12.52 -10.12 -2.15
C VAL A 179 -13.89 -10.69 -2.43
N ALA A 180 -14.19 -11.03 -3.70
CA ALA A 180 -15.45 -11.65 -4.10
C ALA A 180 -15.61 -13.02 -3.45
N LEU A 181 -14.57 -13.85 -3.51
CA LEU A 181 -14.64 -15.22 -3.00
C LEU A 181 -14.62 -15.26 -1.48
N ILE A 182 -13.68 -14.57 -0.84
CA ILE A 182 -13.50 -14.62 0.62
C ILE A 182 -14.53 -13.74 1.35
N GLY A 183 -14.92 -12.63 0.74
CA GLY A 183 -15.87 -11.67 1.34
C GLY A 183 -17.33 -11.97 1.05
N GLY A 184 -17.63 -12.91 0.14
CA GLY A 184 -18.99 -13.41 -0.16
C GLY A 184 -20.02 -12.35 -0.51
N GLY A 185 -19.60 -11.17 -0.97
CA GLY A 185 -20.48 -10.02 -1.20
C GLY A 185 -21.01 -9.34 0.08
N ILE A 186 -20.61 -9.81 1.27
CA ILE A 186 -20.85 -9.13 2.55
C ILE A 186 -19.82 -8.01 2.72
N VAL A 187 -18.53 -8.30 2.48
CA VAL A 187 -17.47 -7.29 2.47
C VAL A 187 -17.43 -6.63 1.10
N ARG A 188 -18.23 -5.58 0.94
CA ARG A 188 -18.39 -4.88 -0.35
C ARG A 188 -17.32 -3.83 -0.55
N MET A 189 -16.30 -4.12 -1.35
CA MET A 189 -15.34 -3.12 -1.83
C MET A 189 -15.75 -2.61 -3.21
N ILE A 190 -15.24 -1.45 -3.62
CA ILE A 190 -15.52 -0.82 -4.93
C ILE A 190 -15.26 -1.79 -6.09
N ALA A 191 -14.24 -2.64 -5.99
CA ALA A 191 -13.97 -3.65 -7.01
C ALA A 191 -15.18 -4.57 -7.27
N LEU A 192 -15.97 -4.90 -6.25
CA LEU A 192 -17.18 -5.72 -6.43
C LEU A 192 -18.33 -4.99 -7.13
N GLU A 193 -18.27 -3.66 -7.21
CA GLU A 193 -19.24 -2.85 -7.96
C GLU A 193 -18.78 -2.64 -9.40
N VAL A 194 -17.49 -2.33 -9.61
CA VAL A 194 -16.91 -2.01 -10.93
C VAL A 194 -17.01 -3.17 -11.90
N PHE A 195 -16.53 -4.35 -11.51
CA PHE A 195 -16.40 -5.48 -12.44
C PHE A 195 -17.78 -5.96 -12.97
N PRO A 196 -18.80 -6.19 -12.12
CA PRO A 196 -20.13 -6.52 -12.60
C PRO A 196 -20.81 -5.37 -13.37
N ALA A 197 -20.53 -4.11 -13.03
CA ALA A 197 -21.09 -2.97 -13.75
C ALA A 197 -20.65 -2.95 -15.23
N TYR A 198 -19.40 -3.35 -15.51
CA TYR A 198 -18.90 -3.51 -16.88
C TYR A 198 -19.55 -4.68 -17.65
N SER A 199 -20.03 -5.72 -16.97
CA SER A 199 -20.66 -6.88 -17.61
C SER A 199 -22.17 -6.72 -17.88
N GLY A 200 -22.76 -5.55 -17.63
CA GLY A 200 -24.15 -5.24 -18.03
C GLY A 200 -25.00 -4.53 -16.99
N ASN A 201 -24.49 -4.26 -15.78
CA ASN A 201 -25.29 -3.66 -14.71
C ASN A 201 -25.50 -2.14 -14.86
N SER A 202 -24.52 -1.40 -15.39
CA SER A 202 -24.62 0.02 -15.80
C SER A 202 -23.25 0.58 -16.16
N GLN A 203 -23.12 1.14 -17.36
CA GLN A 203 -21.85 1.71 -17.81
C GLN A 203 -21.47 2.99 -17.02
N GLU A 204 -22.45 3.74 -16.53
CA GLU A 204 -22.23 4.94 -15.71
C GLU A 204 -21.61 4.62 -14.35
N VAL A 205 -22.16 3.62 -13.63
CA VAL A 205 -21.60 3.14 -12.35
C VAL A 205 -20.20 2.61 -12.55
N ALA A 206 -19.94 1.87 -13.63
CA ALA A 206 -18.61 1.37 -13.95
C ALA A 206 -17.58 2.50 -14.13
N ARG A 207 -17.95 3.57 -14.84
CA ARG A 207 -17.11 4.76 -15.04
C ARG A 207 -16.83 5.50 -13.74
N LEU A 208 -17.88 5.81 -12.97
CA LEU A 208 -17.78 6.50 -11.66
C LEU A 208 -16.87 5.72 -10.69
N ALA A 209 -17.13 4.42 -10.54
CA ALA A 209 -16.38 3.58 -9.63
C ALA A 209 -14.92 3.38 -10.09
N THR A 210 -14.66 3.36 -11.41
CA THR A 210 -13.30 3.36 -11.96
C THR A 210 -12.55 4.66 -11.66
N LEU A 211 -13.21 5.82 -11.74
CA LEU A 211 -12.59 7.09 -11.31
C LEU A 211 -12.21 7.06 -9.83
N TRP A 212 -13.02 6.43 -8.97
CA TRP A 212 -12.69 6.27 -7.56
C TRP A 212 -11.49 5.35 -7.36
N LEU A 213 -11.40 4.25 -8.10
CA LEU A 213 -10.22 3.37 -8.09
C LEU A 213 -8.94 4.08 -8.56
N ILE A 214 -9.02 5.00 -9.52
CA ILE A 214 -7.87 5.82 -9.94
C ILE A 214 -7.54 6.89 -8.87
N GLY A 215 -8.57 7.51 -8.30
CA GLY A 215 -8.42 8.60 -7.33
C GLY A 215 -7.84 8.14 -5.99
N LEU A 216 -8.19 6.94 -5.53
CA LEU A 216 -7.76 6.43 -4.21
C LEU A 216 -6.23 6.32 -4.05
N PRO A 217 -5.47 5.66 -4.94
CA PRO A 217 -4.01 5.63 -4.86
C PRO A 217 -3.38 7.02 -4.83
N ILE A 218 -3.89 7.94 -5.66
CA ILE A 218 -3.41 9.33 -5.72
C ILE A 218 -3.69 10.04 -4.40
N LEU A 219 -4.91 9.89 -3.87
CA LEU A 219 -5.32 10.46 -2.59
C LEU A 219 -4.42 9.98 -1.45
N PHE A 220 -4.22 8.67 -1.31
CA PHE A 220 -3.37 8.10 -0.26
C PHE A 220 -1.91 8.55 -0.41
N TYR A 221 -1.39 8.57 -1.63
CA TYR A 221 -0.03 9.04 -1.90
C TYR A 221 0.17 10.51 -1.53
N VAL A 222 -0.74 11.40 -1.96
CA VAL A 222 -0.66 12.84 -1.67
C VAL A 222 -0.85 13.10 -0.18
N LEU A 223 -1.84 12.45 0.46
CA LEU A 223 -2.10 12.59 1.89
C LEU A 223 -0.87 12.19 2.70
N GLN A 224 -0.25 11.05 2.38
CA GLN A 224 0.97 10.60 3.05
C GLN A 224 2.15 11.56 2.78
N ALA A 225 2.30 12.07 1.55
CA ALA A 225 3.34 13.04 1.22
C ALA A 225 3.19 14.34 2.03
N VAL A 226 1.97 14.84 2.20
CA VAL A 226 1.68 16.02 3.05
C VAL A 226 2.03 15.73 4.51
N ILE A 227 1.62 14.56 5.04
CA ILE A 227 1.96 14.14 6.41
C ILE A 227 3.47 14.07 6.59
N PHE A 228 4.20 13.45 5.65
CA PHE A 228 5.66 13.32 5.73
C PHE A 228 6.38 14.64 5.60
N SER A 229 5.93 15.54 4.72
CA SER A 229 6.51 16.88 4.61
C SER A 229 6.38 17.66 5.92
N SER A 230 5.22 17.54 6.58
CA SER A 230 4.94 18.18 7.86
C SER A 230 5.78 17.54 8.98
N TRP A 231 5.85 16.21 9.02
CA TRP A 231 6.65 15.46 9.97
C TRP A 231 8.14 15.80 9.88
N ILE A 232 8.71 15.81 8.68
CA ILE A 232 10.12 16.19 8.44
C ILE A 232 10.38 17.64 8.86
N ARG A 233 9.44 18.54 8.60
CA ARG A 233 9.54 19.94 9.05
C ARG A 233 9.58 20.04 10.56
N ILE A 234 8.76 19.28 11.28
CA ILE A 234 8.75 19.22 12.74
C ILE A 234 10.08 18.68 13.28
N VAL A 235 10.57 17.57 12.70
CA VAL A 235 11.86 16.97 13.09
C VAL A 235 13.01 17.97 12.89
N ARG A 236 13.07 18.64 11.74
CA ARG A 236 14.10 19.64 11.45
C ARG A 236 14.06 20.82 12.43
N ARG A 237 12.86 21.33 12.77
CA ARG A 237 12.72 22.41 13.75
C ARG A 237 13.24 22.02 15.13
N ARG A 238 12.95 20.80 15.59
CA ARG A 238 13.40 20.32 16.91
C ARG A 238 14.91 20.06 16.97
N LEU A 239 15.52 19.61 15.87
CA LEU A 239 16.97 19.41 15.80
C LEU A 239 17.73 20.74 15.71
N ASN A 240 17.23 21.72 14.96
CA ASN A 240 17.89 23.02 14.84
C ASN A 240 17.79 23.86 16.13
N GLY A 241 16.69 23.72 16.89
CA GLY A 241 16.50 24.45 18.13
C GLY A 241 17.41 24.04 19.30
N SER A 242 18.19 22.96 19.19
CA SER A 242 19.12 22.55 20.26
C SER A 242 20.52 23.15 20.15
N HIS A 243 20.84 23.89 19.07
CA HIS A 243 22.16 24.50 18.87
C HIS A 243 22.25 25.96 19.31
N ASP A 244 21.12 26.62 19.65
CA ASP A 244 21.08 28.03 20.04
C ASP A 244 21.23 28.28 21.55
N THR A 245 21.36 27.25 22.39
CA THR A 245 21.42 27.39 23.86
C THR A 245 22.83 27.34 24.45
N THR A 246 23.89 27.33 23.64
CA THR A 246 25.30 27.28 24.10
C THR A 246 26.11 28.54 23.77
N SER A 247 25.46 29.65 23.44
CA SER A 247 26.11 30.94 23.11
C SER A 247 25.78 32.07 24.11
N GLN A 248 25.61 31.74 25.39
CA GLN A 248 25.58 32.72 26.49
C GLN A 248 26.56 32.33 27.59
#